data_AF-A0A8J3AIA7-F1
#
_entry.id   AF-A0A8J3AIA7-F1
#
_cell.length_a   1.000
_cell.length_b   1.000
_cell.length_c   1.000
_cell.angle_alpha   90.00
_cell.angle_beta   90.00
_cell.angle_gamma   90.00
#
_symmetry.space_group_name_H-M   'P 1'
#
loop_
_entity.id
_entity.type
_entity.pdbx_description
1 polymer ?
#
loop_
_entity_poly.entity_id
_entity_poly.type
_entity_poly.pdbx_seq_one_letter_code
_entity_poly.pdbx_strand_id
1 'polypeptide(L)'
;MKKYEKMLIGINEEEFNCFANKGDWLYIANKKDTKKGLFRLPNYIYFFVSLNDERMPSEIGVVKKLDECITAKDVAVLDFTCRNMDISLINDEVIAEYEWFLDKINEQPEHTPMAVTWFERIFPKKEKELRVHKKFFTCLNKEEKKQLFMD
;
A
#
# COMPACT_ATOMS: atom_id res chain seq x y z
N MET A 1 5.36 -9.44 19.14
CA MET A 1 5.00 -8.86 17.83
C MET A 1 5.28 -9.88 16.74
N LYS A 2 4.35 -9.97 15.78
CA LYS A 2 4.47 -10.84 14.62
C LYS A 2 5.56 -10.31 13.68
N LYS A 3 6.25 -11.23 12.99
CA LYS A 3 7.25 -10.92 11.96
C LYS A 3 6.67 -11.23 10.58
N TYR A 4 7.03 -10.41 9.60
CA TYR A 4 6.53 -10.44 8.24
C TYR A 4 7.70 -10.50 7.26
N GLU A 5 7.57 -11.36 6.25
CA GLU A 5 8.63 -11.62 5.26
C GLU A 5 8.39 -10.88 3.94
N LYS A 6 7.22 -10.27 3.77
CA LYS A 6 6.83 -9.58 2.54
C LYS A 6 6.33 -8.18 2.84
N MET A 7 6.60 -7.28 1.90
CA MET A 7 6.13 -5.90 1.90
C MET A 7 5.52 -5.55 0.55
N LEU A 8 4.68 -4.52 0.54
CA LEU A 8 4.17 -3.94 -0.68
C LEU A 8 5.16 -2.89 -1.19
N ILE A 9 5.60 -3.00 -2.44
CA ILE A 9 6.55 -2.06 -3.04
C ILE A 9 5.96 -1.29 -4.23
N GLY A 10 6.53 -0.11 -4.49
CA GLY A 10 6.28 0.70 -5.68
C GLY A 10 6.88 0.07 -6.92
N ILE A 11 6.26 0.36 -8.07
CA ILE A 11 6.69 -0.13 -9.39
C ILE A 11 7.08 1.00 -10.36
N ASN A 12 6.74 2.25 -10.04
CA ASN A 12 6.88 3.42 -10.92
C ASN A 12 6.34 3.17 -12.34
N GLU A 13 5.02 3.27 -12.50
CA GLU A 13 4.34 3.10 -13.79
C GLU A 13 3.17 4.09 -13.91
N GLU A 14 3.40 5.17 -14.65
CA GLU A 14 2.46 6.29 -14.77
C GLU A 14 1.15 5.88 -15.44
N GLU A 15 1.18 4.91 -16.37
CA GLU A 15 -0.04 4.39 -17.01
C GLU A 15 -1.01 3.76 -15.99
N PHE A 16 -0.49 3.25 -14.88
CA PHE A 16 -1.26 2.74 -13.75
C PHE A 16 -1.36 3.73 -12.59
N ASN A 17 -1.07 5.01 -12.82
CA ASN A 17 -1.07 6.05 -11.79
C ASN A 17 -0.16 5.71 -10.59
N CYS A 18 1.00 5.11 -10.86
CA CYS A 18 1.98 4.72 -9.86
C CYS A 18 3.23 5.58 -9.97
N PHE A 19 3.39 6.53 -9.05
CA PHE A 19 4.46 7.52 -9.10
C PHE A 19 5.53 7.30 -8.00
N ALA A 20 5.29 6.37 -7.08
CA ALA A 20 6.30 5.92 -6.13
C ALA A 20 7.44 5.22 -6.87
N ASN A 21 8.68 5.44 -6.41
CA ASN A 21 9.84 4.85 -7.06
C ASN A 21 9.80 3.32 -6.95
N LYS A 22 10.42 2.65 -7.91
CA LYS A 22 10.51 1.19 -7.88
C LYS A 22 11.30 0.75 -6.65
N GLY A 23 10.69 -0.12 -5.84
CA GLY A 23 11.29 -0.62 -4.59
C GLY A 23 10.92 0.17 -3.33
N ASP A 24 10.31 1.34 -3.45
CA ASP A 24 9.80 2.08 -2.28
C ASP A 24 8.77 1.25 -1.54
N TRP A 25 8.86 1.18 -0.21
CA TRP A 25 7.80 0.56 0.58
C TRP A 25 6.54 1.40 0.53
N LEU A 26 5.40 0.74 0.39
CA LEU A 26 4.11 1.38 0.26
C LEU A 26 3.24 1.10 1.48
N TYR A 27 2.54 2.14 1.94
CA TYR A 27 1.47 2.02 2.92
C TYR A 27 0.21 2.76 2.44
N ILE A 28 -0.92 2.45 3.07
CA ILE A 28 -2.20 3.08 2.75
C ILE A 28 -2.09 4.59 3.00
N ALA A 29 -2.53 5.38 2.02
CA ALA A 29 -2.56 6.83 2.15
C ALA A 29 -3.44 7.25 3.34
N ASN A 30 -3.11 8.39 3.95
CA ASN A 30 -3.95 9.02 4.96
C ASN A 30 -4.76 10.18 4.35
N LYS A 31 -5.52 10.91 5.18
CA LYS A 31 -6.36 12.04 4.73
C LYS A 31 -5.57 13.29 4.29
N LYS A 32 -4.33 13.45 4.77
CA LYS A 32 -3.44 14.58 4.46
C LYS A 32 -2.51 14.28 3.28
N ASP A 33 -2.33 13.00 2.94
CA ASP A 33 -1.57 12.60 1.76
C ASP A 33 -2.29 13.10 0.51
N THR A 34 -1.52 13.74 -0.38
CA THR A 34 -2.04 14.28 -1.63
C THR A 34 -1.38 13.58 -2.80
N LYS A 35 -2.18 13.25 -3.81
CA LYS A 35 -1.64 12.87 -5.11
C LYS A 35 -1.13 14.17 -5.75
N LYS A 36 0.19 14.44 -5.69
CA LYS A 36 0.79 15.60 -6.36
C LYS A 36 0.32 15.60 -7.83
N GLY A 37 -0.20 16.73 -8.30
CA GLY A 37 -0.42 17.02 -9.72
C GLY A 37 -1.15 15.93 -10.52
N LEU A 38 -2.45 16.16 -10.76
CA LEU A 38 -3.31 15.52 -11.75
C LEU A 38 -4.14 14.28 -11.32
N PHE A 39 -5.43 14.43 -11.59
CA PHE A 39 -6.56 13.49 -11.51
C PHE A 39 -7.23 13.29 -10.13
N ARG A 40 -8.47 13.78 -10.04
CA ARG A 40 -9.45 13.33 -9.04
C ARG A 40 -9.68 11.84 -9.28
N LEU A 41 -9.26 11.00 -8.34
CA LEU A 41 -9.62 9.59 -8.36
C LEU A 41 -11.15 9.44 -8.29
N PRO A 42 -11.72 8.44 -8.97
CA PRO A 42 -13.09 8.03 -8.68
C PRO A 42 -13.25 7.83 -7.16
N ASN A 43 -14.37 8.25 -6.59
CA ASN A 43 -14.61 8.26 -5.12
C ASN A 43 -14.48 6.88 -4.41
N TYR A 44 -14.37 5.80 -5.18
CA TYR A 44 -14.18 4.43 -4.70
C TYR A 44 -12.71 3.99 -4.70
N ILE A 45 -11.84 4.62 -5.50
CA ILE A 45 -10.42 4.29 -5.56
C ILE A 45 -9.71 5.00 -4.41
N TYR A 46 -8.92 4.25 -3.67
CA TYR A 46 -7.95 4.78 -2.73
C TYR A 46 -6.55 4.48 -3.24
N PHE A 47 -5.51 4.90 -2.52
CA PHE A 47 -4.15 4.74 -3.00
C PHE A 47 -3.19 4.46 -1.85
N PHE A 48 -2.01 3.98 -2.21
CA PHE A 48 -0.87 3.87 -1.33
C PHE A 48 0.06 5.08 -1.52
N VAL A 49 0.97 5.29 -0.58
CA VAL A 49 2.05 6.27 -0.67
C VAL A 49 3.36 5.62 -0.27
N SER A 50 4.47 6.11 -0.84
CA SER A 50 5.81 5.70 -0.43
C SER A 50 6.10 6.11 1.00
N LEU A 51 6.75 5.21 1.74
CA LEU A 51 7.25 5.44 3.09
C LEU A 51 8.64 6.09 3.05
N ASN A 52 8.69 7.28 2.46
CA ASN A 52 9.86 8.15 2.39
C ASN A 52 9.40 9.62 2.45
N ASP A 53 10.36 10.55 2.43
CA ASP A 53 10.08 11.98 2.56
C ASP A 53 9.22 12.55 1.41
N GLU A 54 9.23 11.90 0.24
CA GLU A 54 8.48 12.37 -0.93
C GLU A 54 6.99 11.99 -0.87
N ARG A 55 6.66 10.90 -0.16
CA ARG A 55 5.31 10.32 -0.03
C ARG A 55 4.56 10.22 -1.36
N MET A 56 5.26 9.72 -2.37
CA MET A 56 4.76 9.61 -3.73
C MET A 56 3.59 8.62 -3.82
N PRO A 57 2.49 9.00 -4.50
CA PRO A 57 1.26 8.20 -4.56
C PRO A 57 1.39 7.03 -5.52
N SER A 58 0.68 5.94 -5.22
CA SER A 58 0.59 4.75 -6.07
C SER A 58 -0.76 4.05 -5.96
N GLU A 59 -1.51 3.89 -7.05
CA GLU A 59 -2.79 3.17 -7.02
C GLU A 59 -2.65 1.66 -6.81
N ILE A 60 -1.51 1.11 -7.24
CA ILE A 60 -1.14 -0.29 -7.01
C ILE A 60 0.24 -0.37 -6.38
N GLY A 61 0.48 -1.49 -5.69
CA GLY A 61 1.80 -1.92 -5.31
C GLY A 61 1.97 -3.41 -5.62
N VAL A 62 3.19 -3.91 -5.51
CA VAL A 62 3.49 -5.33 -5.74
C VAL A 62 4.07 -5.96 -4.49
N VAL A 63 3.56 -7.13 -4.13
CA VAL A 63 4.11 -7.91 -3.01
C VAL A 63 5.51 -8.41 -3.38
N LYS A 64 6.51 -8.08 -2.58
CA LYS A 64 7.87 -8.63 -2.72
C LYS A 64 8.34 -9.21 -1.41
N LYS A 65 9.18 -10.24 -1.50
CA LYS A 65 9.88 -10.78 -0.34
C LYS A 65 10.98 -9.81 0.09
N LEU A 66 11.16 -9.67 1.39
CA LEU A 66 12.22 -8.88 2.00
C LEU A 66 13.43 -9.78 2.31
N ASP A 67 14.62 -9.19 2.27
CA ASP A 67 15.85 -9.85 2.71
C ASP A 67 15.81 -10.13 4.23
N GLU A 68 15.23 -9.20 4.99
CA GLU A 68 15.05 -9.31 6.43
C GLU A 68 13.58 -9.16 6.82
N CYS A 69 13.16 -9.91 7.83
CA CYS A 69 11.79 -9.81 8.34
C CYS A 69 11.56 -8.48 9.05
N ILE A 70 10.38 -7.90 8.86
CA ILE A 70 9.94 -6.67 9.53
C ILE A 70 8.78 -6.94 10.48
N THR A 71 8.50 -5.98 11.35
CA THR A 71 7.32 -5.97 12.21
C THR A 71 6.42 -4.79 11.88
N ALA A 72 5.16 -4.85 12.30
CA ALA A 72 4.23 -3.73 12.15
C ALA A 72 4.72 -2.43 12.79
N LYS A 73 5.44 -2.53 13.92
CA LYS A 73 6.04 -1.37 14.58
C LYS A 73 7.14 -0.72 13.72
N ASP A 74 7.93 -1.50 13.00
CA ASP A 74 8.99 -0.96 12.14
C ASP A 74 8.38 -0.10 11.02
N VAL A 75 7.29 -0.57 10.42
CA VAL A 75 6.53 0.17 9.41
C VAL A 75 5.87 1.41 10.02
N ALA A 76 5.27 1.29 11.21
CA ALA A 76 4.63 2.41 11.91
C ALA A 76 5.63 3.52 12.25
N VAL A 77 6.81 3.15 12.77
CA VAL A 77 7.88 4.10 13.08
C VAL A 77 8.32 4.82 11.81
N LEU A 78 8.56 4.08 10.72
CA LEU A 78 8.95 4.67 9.44
C LEU A 78 7.90 5.65 8.92
N ASP A 79 6.62 5.26 8.88
CA ASP A 79 5.53 6.13 8.42
C ASP A 79 5.36 7.39 9.31
N PHE A 80 5.52 7.26 10.62
CA PHE A 80 5.47 8.41 11.53
C PHE A 80 6.66 9.35 11.31
N THR A 81 7.87 8.80 11.13
CA THR A 81 9.07 9.59 10.83
C THR A 81 8.93 10.35 9.52
N CYS A 82 8.48 9.70 8.43
CA CYS A 82 8.26 10.37 7.13
C CYS A 82 7.21 11.48 7.19
N ARG A 83 6.32 11.46 8.17
CA ARG A 83 5.30 12.50 8.40
C ARG A 83 5.71 13.55 9.43
N ASN A 84 6.92 13.47 9.96
CA ASN A 84 7.41 14.29 11.06
C ASN A 84 6.44 14.26 12.26
N MET A 85 5.93 13.07 12.60
CA MET A 85 5.04 12.83 13.73
C MET A 85 5.78 12.19 14.89
N ASP A 86 5.29 12.44 16.10
CA ASP A 86 5.87 11.87 17.32
C ASP A 86 5.62 10.36 17.39
N ILE A 87 6.71 9.58 17.38
CA ILE A 87 6.71 8.12 17.49
C ILE A 87 6.18 7.62 18.84
N SER A 88 6.16 8.47 19.88
CA SER A 88 5.60 8.13 21.19
C SER A 88 4.08 7.89 21.15
N LEU A 89 3.42 8.40 20.10
CA LEU A 89 1.99 8.24 19.86
C LEU A 89 1.62 6.87 19.26
N ILE A 90 2.61 6.03 18.93
CA ILE A 90 2.38 4.66 18.45
C ILE A 90 1.93 3.79 19.62
N ASN A 91 0.63 3.50 19.67
CA ASN A 91 0.00 2.62 20.65
C ASN A 91 -0.42 1.28 20.00
N ASP A 92 -1.03 0.40 20.78
CA ASP A 92 -1.45 -0.93 20.30
C ASP A 92 -2.51 -0.86 19.19
N GLU A 93 -3.39 0.14 19.19
CA GLU A 93 -4.39 0.34 18.13
C GLU A 93 -3.70 0.70 16.81
N VAL A 94 -2.74 1.62 16.85
CA VAL A 94 -1.92 1.99 15.69
C VAL A 94 -1.17 0.77 15.18
N ILE A 95 -0.52 0.00 16.05
CA ILE A 95 0.20 -1.23 15.66
C ILE A 95 -0.76 -2.23 14.99
N ALA A 96 -1.97 -2.40 15.51
CA ALA A 96 -2.96 -3.31 14.95
C ALA A 96 -3.38 -2.93 13.52
N GLU A 97 -3.42 -1.64 13.16
CA GLU A 97 -3.69 -1.20 11.79
C GLU A 97 -2.58 -1.65 10.82
N TYR A 98 -1.31 -1.49 11.20
CA TYR A 98 -0.17 -1.95 10.39
C TYR A 98 -0.08 -3.49 10.37
N GLU A 99 -0.40 -4.19 11.45
CA GLU A 99 -0.49 -5.66 11.47
C GLU A 99 -1.57 -6.16 10.52
N TRP A 100 -2.77 -5.56 10.53
CA TRP A 100 -3.84 -5.89 9.59
C TRP A 100 -3.41 -5.73 8.14
N PHE A 101 -2.73 -4.62 7.82
CA PHE A 101 -2.19 -4.39 6.49
C PHE A 101 -1.17 -5.45 6.10
N LEU A 102 -0.17 -5.69 6.96
CA LEU A 102 0.90 -6.65 6.69
C LEU A 102 0.38 -8.09 6.61
N ASP A 103 -0.64 -8.46 7.37
CA ASP A 103 -1.34 -9.74 7.27
C ASP A 103 -1.91 -9.92 5.85
N LYS A 104 -2.62 -8.91 5.34
CA LYS A 104 -3.21 -8.93 4.00
C LYS A 104 -2.15 -9.04 2.90
N ILE A 105 -1.00 -8.39 3.07
CA ILE A 105 0.13 -8.50 2.14
C ILE A 105 0.77 -9.90 2.22
N ASN A 106 0.97 -10.42 3.43
CA ASN A 106 1.69 -11.69 3.64
C ASN A 106 0.83 -12.92 3.35
N GLU A 107 -0.49 -12.80 3.26
CA GLU A 107 -1.39 -13.83 2.71
C GLU A 107 -1.17 -14.06 1.20
N GLN A 108 -0.60 -13.10 0.47
CA GLN A 108 -0.50 -13.16 -0.99
C GLN A 108 0.85 -13.71 -1.46
N PRO A 109 0.91 -14.43 -2.60
CA PRO A 109 2.17 -14.82 -3.21
C PRO A 109 3.02 -13.60 -3.59
N GLU A 110 4.33 -13.80 -3.68
CA GLU A 110 5.24 -12.82 -4.25
C GLU A 110 4.82 -12.44 -5.69
N HIS A 111 5.13 -11.21 -6.09
CA HIS A 111 4.77 -10.60 -7.37
C HIS A 111 3.26 -10.39 -7.58
N THR A 112 2.46 -10.51 -6.51
CA THR A 112 1.04 -10.21 -6.59
C THR A 112 0.82 -8.71 -6.56
N PRO A 113 0.17 -8.12 -7.59
CA PRO A 113 -0.22 -6.72 -7.53
C PRO A 113 -1.44 -6.54 -6.61
N MET A 114 -1.38 -5.53 -5.75
CA MET A 114 -2.40 -5.20 -4.76
C MET A 114 -2.89 -3.76 -4.98
N ALA A 115 -4.15 -3.52 -4.65
CA ALA A 115 -4.79 -2.21 -4.66
C ALA A 115 -5.54 -2.00 -3.34
N VAL A 116 -5.88 -0.74 -3.06
CA VAL A 116 -6.76 -0.38 -1.95
C VAL A 116 -7.97 0.39 -2.48
N THR A 117 -9.17 -0.03 -2.08
CA THR A 117 -10.42 0.59 -2.50
C THR A 117 -11.34 0.81 -1.31
N TRP A 118 -12.23 1.78 -1.43
CA TRP A 118 -13.33 1.93 -0.50
C TRP A 118 -14.46 0.98 -0.86
N PHE A 119 -14.82 0.12 0.07
CA PHE A 119 -16.01 -0.72 -0.03
C PHE A 119 -17.16 -0.05 0.72
N GLU A 120 -18.22 0.31 -0.01
CA GLU A 120 -19.45 0.85 0.58
C GLU A 120 -20.48 -0.27 0.76
N ARG A 121 -20.78 -0.60 2.02
CA ARG A 121 -21.91 -1.45 2.39
C ARG A 121 -23.12 -0.56 2.64
N ILE A 122 -24.20 -0.76 1.90
CA ILE A 122 -25.38 0.14 1.94
C ILE A 122 -26.45 -0.38 2.92
N PHE A 123 -26.42 -1.66 3.31
CA PHE A 123 -27.44 -2.28 4.18
C PHE A 123 -26.82 -3.25 5.21
N PRO A 124 -27.27 -3.25 6.49
CA PRO A 124 -28.38 -2.47 7.09
C PRO A 124 -28.03 -1.02 7.48
N LYS A 125 -26.76 -0.62 7.43
CA LYS A 125 -26.29 0.76 7.61
C LYS A 125 -25.30 1.11 6.50
N LYS A 126 -25.25 2.39 6.10
CA LYS A 126 -24.24 2.87 5.14
C LYS A 126 -22.88 2.96 5.85
N GLU A 127 -22.01 2.01 5.56
CA GLU A 127 -20.65 1.91 6.10
C GLU A 127 -19.65 1.91 4.95
N LYS A 128 -18.51 2.56 5.17
CA LYS A 128 -17.44 2.67 4.18
C LYS A 128 -16.16 2.18 4.83
N GLU A 129 -15.61 1.07 4.34
CA GLU A 129 -14.40 0.46 4.86
C GLU A 129 -13.31 0.42 3.79
N LEU A 130 -12.04 0.47 4.21
CA LEU A 130 -10.91 0.26 3.30
C LEU A 130 -10.70 -1.23 3.10
N ARG A 131 -10.54 -1.62 1.83
CA ARG A 131 -10.26 -3.00 1.45
C ARG A 131 -8.96 -3.05 0.65
N VAL A 132 -7.97 -3.76 1.19
CA VAL A 132 -6.75 -4.13 0.46
C VAL A 132 -7.02 -5.47 -0.25
N HIS A 133 -6.80 -5.52 -1.55
CA HIS A 133 -7.12 -6.70 -2.35
C HIS A 133 -6.20 -6.84 -3.56
N LYS A 134 -6.15 -8.05 -4.11
CA LYS A 134 -5.44 -8.32 -5.37
C LYS A 134 -6.06 -7.52 -6.52
N LYS A 135 -5.20 -6.95 -7.36
CA LYS A 135 -5.59 -6.32 -8.63
C LYS A 135 -5.39 -7.32 -9.77
N PHE A 136 -6.33 -7.33 -10.72
CA PHE A 136 -6.25 -8.15 -11.93
C PHE A 136 -6.07 -7.25 -13.15
N PHE A 137 -5.16 -7.65 -14.04
CA PHE A 137 -4.88 -6.95 -15.30
C PHE A 137 -5.25 -7.87 -16.45
N THR A 138 -6.33 -7.53 -17.16
CA THR A 138 -6.79 -8.25 -18.36
C THR A 138 -6.15 -7.70 -19.63
N CYS A 139 -5.65 -6.47 -19.61
CA CYS A 139 -4.96 -5.82 -20.72
C CYS A 139 -3.50 -6.25 -20.89
N LEU A 140 -2.86 -6.81 -19.84
CA LEU A 140 -1.45 -7.19 -19.88
C LEU A 140 -1.25 -8.66 -20.21
N ASN A 141 -0.32 -8.92 -21.13
CA ASN A 141 0.16 -10.25 -21.47
C ASN A 141 1.12 -10.78 -20.38
N LYS A 142 1.63 -12.01 -20.56
CA LYS A 142 2.47 -12.68 -19.55
C LYS A 142 3.86 -12.04 -19.41
N GLU A 143 4.44 -11.56 -20.51
CA GLU A 143 5.78 -10.96 -20.53
C GLU A 143 5.76 -9.56 -19.89
N GLU A 144 4.75 -8.75 -20.23
CA GLU A 144 4.54 -7.43 -19.62
C GLU A 144 4.35 -7.54 -18.09
N LYS A 145 3.55 -8.51 -17.64
CA LYS A 145 3.37 -8.78 -16.20
C LYS A 145 4.67 -9.18 -15.52
N LYS A 146 5.55 -9.92 -16.21
CA LYS A 146 6.84 -10.31 -15.66
C LYS A 146 7.74 -9.08 -15.50
N GLN A 147 7.85 -8.27 -16.55
CA GLN A 147 8.67 -7.06 -16.54
C GLN A 147 8.23 -6.04 -15.47
N LEU A 148 6.91 -5.88 -15.30
CA LEU A 148 6.35 -4.92 -14.34
C LEU A 148 6.39 -5.40 -12.89
N PHE A 149 6.16 -6.69 -12.62
CA PHE A 149 5.93 -7.18 -11.26
C PHE A 149 7.02 -8.12 -10.73
N MET A 150 7.79 -8.78 -11.60
CA MET A 150 8.80 -9.77 -11.19
C MET A 150 10.20 -9.20 -11.12
N ASP A 151 10.55 -8.30 -12.05
CA ASP A 151 11.81 -7.57 -12.00
C ASP A 151 11.81 -6.49 -10.91
#